data_AF-A0AAD4WQZ0-F1
#
_entry.id   AF-A0AAD4WQZ0-F1
#
_cell.length_a   1.000
_cell.length_b   1.000
_cell.length_c   1.000
_cell.angle_alpha   90.00
_cell.angle_beta   90.00
_cell.angle_gamma   90.00
#
_symmetry.space_group_name_H-M   'P 1'
#
loop_
_entity.id
_entity.type
_entity.pdbx_description
1 polymer ?
#
loop_
_entity_poly.entity_id
_entity_poly.type
_entity_poly.pdbx_seq_one_letter_code
_entity_poly.pdbx_strand_id
1 'polypeptide(L)' 'MHMVFGASMISKLLSHLPFSDRCGTAMTIAYEAHARLEDPIYGCVSQIFALHQQVVRSTVRPRSFTF' A
#
# COMPACT_ATOMS: atom_id res chain seq x y z
N MET A 1 16.89 -2.53 12.10
CA MET A 1 15.49 -2.87 11.78
C MET A 1 14.65 -2.81 13.05
N HIS A 2 14.20 -1.64 13.48
CA HIS A 2 13.38 -1.49 14.71
C HIS A 2 12.21 -0.50 14.54
N MET A 3 11.95 -0.03 13.32
CA MET A 3 11.16 1.18 13.09
C MET A 3 10.59 1.19 11.67
N VAL A 4 9.41 0.60 11.45
CA VAL A 4 8.56 1.15 10.39
C VAL A 4 7.52 2.04 11.07
N PHE A 5 6.90 1.58 12.15
CA PHE A 5 6.20 2.46 13.09
C PHE A 5 6.29 1.81 14.48
N GLY A 6 7.13 2.33 15.37
CA GLY A 6 7.13 1.84 16.75
C GLY A 6 5.72 1.95 17.35
N ALA A 7 5.31 1.05 18.24
CA ALA A 7 3.96 1.03 18.82
C ALA A 7 3.54 2.40 19.37
N SER A 8 4.48 3.16 19.92
CA SER A 8 4.28 4.53 20.43
C SER A 8 3.96 5.56 19.34
N MET A 9 4.53 5.42 18.14
CA MET A 9 4.23 6.28 16.99
C MET A 9 2.83 5.99 16.45
N ILE A 10 2.48 4.70 16.33
CA ILE A 10 1.15 4.27 15.90
C ILE A 10 0.10 4.74 16.91
N SER A 11 0.35 4.55 18.20
CA SER A 11 -0.57 4.99 19.25
C SER A 11 -0.80 6.50 19.25
N LYS A 12 0.25 7.30 19.03
CA LYS A 12 0.13 8.76 18.84
C LYS A 12 -0.65 9.11 17.57
N LEU A 13 -0.33 8.48 16.44
CA LEU A 13 -1.01 8.77 15.18
C LEU A 13 -2.51 8.45 15.26
N LEU A 14 -2.87 7.32 15.87
CA LEU A 14 -4.27 6.91 16.06
C LEU A 14 -5.00 7.78 17.08
N SER A 15 -4.33 8.31 18.10
CA SER A 15 -4.98 9.17 19.10
C SER A 15 -5.42 10.52 18.52
N HIS A 16 -4.72 11.03 17.51
CA HIS A 16 -5.06 12.26 16.79
C HIS A 16 -6.19 12.09 15.77
N LEU A 17 -6.58 10.85 15.46
CA LEU A 17 -7.65 10.56 14.49
C LEU A 17 -9.00 10.35 15.19
N PRO A 18 -10.11 10.76 14.54
CA PRO A 18 -11.45 10.43 15.00
C PRO A 18 -11.63 8.90 15.02
N PHE A 19 -12.47 8.41 15.94
CA PHE A 19 -12.60 6.97 16.21
C PHE A 19 -12.97 6.13 14.97
N SER A 20 -13.78 6.69 14.08
CA SER A 20 -14.18 6.09 12.80
C SER A 20 -12.99 5.75 11.90
N ASP A 21 -11.94 6.57 11.91
CA ASP A 21 -10.83 6.45 10.97
C ASP A 21 -9.70 5.59 11.54
N ARG A 22 -9.66 5.39 12.86
CA ARG A 22 -8.60 4.64 13.55
C ARG A 22 -8.44 3.21 13.04
N CYS A 23 -9.56 2.53 12.80
CA CYS A 23 -9.53 1.15 12.30
C CYS A 23 -8.92 1.11 10.88
N GLY A 24 -9.39 1.97 9.98
CA GLY A 24 -8.86 2.07 8.62
C GLY A 24 -7.37 2.44 8.61
N THR A 25 -6.97 3.43 9.39
CA THR A 25 -5.57 3.82 9.51
C THR A 25 -4.69 2.71 10.08
N ALA A 26 -5.14 2.00 11.11
CA ALA A 26 -4.40 0.87 11.68
C ALA A 26 -4.18 -0.25 10.63
N MET A 27 -5.20 -0.54 9.82
CA MET A 27 -5.09 -1.49 8.72
C MET A 27 -4.08 -1.03 7.65
N THR A 28 -4.12 0.25 7.26
CA THR A 28 -3.16 0.80 6.28
C THR A 28 -1.72 0.73 6.79
N ILE A 29 -1.48 1.08 8.05
CA ILE A 29 -0.15 1.01 8.67
C ILE A 29 0.35 -0.44 8.72
N ALA A 30 -0.53 -1.38 9.09
CA ALA A 30 -0.18 -2.81 9.13
C ALA A 30 0.18 -3.34 7.74
N TYR A 31 -0.59 -2.96 6.71
CA TYR A 31 -0.31 -3.31 5.33
C TYR A 31 1.02 -2.72 4.83
N GLU A 32 1.31 -1.44 5.11
CA GLU A 32 2.58 -0.82 4.71
C GLU A 32 3.77 -1.51 5.41
N ALA A 33 3.64 -1.81 6.70
CA ALA A 33 4.67 -2.51 7.46
C ALA A 33 4.91 -3.92 6.90
N HIS A 34 3.85 -4.64 6.56
CA HIS A 34 3.96 -5.96 5.94
C HIS A 34 4.65 -5.90 4.58
N ALA A 35 4.26 -4.95 3.72
CA ALA A 35 4.87 -4.80 2.40
C ALA A 35 6.37 -4.47 2.49
N ARG A 36 6.81 -3.72 3.52
CA ARG A 36 8.26 -3.49 3.78
C ARG A 36 8.99 -4.71 4.33
N LEU A 37 8.29 -5.66 4.97
CA LEU A 37 8.89 -6.94 5.35
C LEU A 37 9.14 -7.81 4.11
N GLU A 38 8.22 -7.77 3.14
CA GLU A 38 8.34 -8.52 1.88
C GLU A 38 9.34 -7.87 0.91
N ASP A 39 9.29 -6.55 0.75
CA ASP A 39 10.20 -5.77 -0.08
C ASP A 39 10.80 -4.62 0.76
N PRO A 40 12.00 -4.81 1.34
CA PRO A 40 12.61 -3.80 2.21
C PRO A 40 13.06 -2.52 1.48
N ILE A 41 13.10 -2.54 0.14
CA ILE A 41 13.56 -1.41 -0.67
C ILE A 41 12.37 -0.58 -1.14
N TYR A 42 11.36 -1.23 -1.72
CA TYR A 42 10.22 -0.54 -2.33
C TYR A 42 8.91 -0.68 -1.54
N GLY A 43 8.80 -1.68 -0.67
CA GLY A 43 7.61 -1.92 0.15
C GLY A 43 6.32 -1.99 -0.68
N CYS A 44 5.29 -1.27 -0.23
CA CYS A 44 4.00 -1.22 -0.95
C CYS A 44 4.09 -0.58 -2.35
N VAL A 45 5.15 0.19 -2.65
CA VAL A 45 5.34 0.81 -3.97
C VAL A 45 5.54 -0.24 -5.06
N SER A 46 6.16 -1.37 -4.73
CA SER A 46 6.32 -2.51 -5.64
C SER A 46 4.96 -3.05 -6.09
N GLN A 47 4.01 -3.17 -5.14
CA GLN A 47 2.65 -3.62 -5.42
C GLN A 47 1.87 -2.59 -6.24
N ILE A 48 2.02 -1.29 -5.95
CA ILE A 48 1.43 -0.20 -6.76
C ILE A 48 1.94 -0.26 -8.19
N PHE A 49 3.25 -0.45 -8.39
CA PHE A 49 3.85 -0.53 -9.71
C PHE A 49 3.36 -1.75 -10.49
N ALA A 50 3.26 -2.91 -9.84
CA ALA A 50 2.72 -4.12 -10.45
C ALA A 50 1.25 -3.94 -10.89
N LEU A 51 0.42 -3.29 -10.06
CA LEU A 51 -0.96 -2.95 -10.41
C LEU A 51 -1.02 -1.97 -11.58
N HIS A 52 -0.17 -0.94 -11.58
CA HIS A 52 -0.09 0.03 -12.67
C HIS A 52 0.27 -0.67 -13.99
N GLN A 53 1.25 -1.58 -13.97
CA GLN A 53 1.63 -2.37 -15.14
C GLN A 53 0.48 -3.26 -15.65
N GLN A 54 -0.34 -3.83 -14.76
CA GLN A 54 -1.53 -4.60 -15.15
C GLN A 54 -2.60 -3.74 -15.83
N VAL A 55 -2.84 -2.52 -15.33
CA VAL A 55 -3.78 -1.57 -15.94
C VAL A 55 -3.28 -1.14 -17.32
N VAL A 56 -2.00 -0.78 -17.43
CA VAL A 56 -1.37 -0.43 -18.72
C VAL A 56 -1.45 -1.61 -19.69
N ARG A 57 -1.09 -2.82 -19.25
CA ARG A 57 -1.20 -4.03 -20.08
C ARG A 57 -2.65 -4.33 -20.52
N SER A 58 -3.63 -4.08 -19.65
CA SER A 58 -5.05 -4.34 -19.94
C SER A 58 -5.67 -3.28 -20.83
N THR A 59 -5.17 -2.04 -20.81
CA THR A 59 -5.59 -0.94 -21.69
C THR A 59 -4.94 -1.03 -23.07
N VAL A 60 -3.78 -1.67 -23.18
CA VAL A 60 -3.23 -2.16 -24.46
C VAL A 60 -3.78 -3.56 -24.78
N ARG A 61 -5.12 -3.74 -24.76
CA ARG A 61 -5.68 -4.75 -25.67
C ARG A 61 -5.54 -4.14 -27.05
N PRO A 62 -4.90 -4.80 -28.04
CA PRO A 62 -5.07 -4.40 -29.42
C PRO A 62 -6.58 -4.43 -29.65
N ARG A 63 -7.20 -3.27 -29.84
CA ARG A 63 -8.52 -3.23 -30.46
C ARG A 63 -8.33 -4.07 -31.71
N SER A 64 -8.97 -5.23 -31.76
CA SER A 64 -8.97 -6.09 -32.93
C SER A 64 -9.50 -5.24 -34.07
N PHE A 65 -8.58 -4.63 -34.82
CA PHE A 65 -8.87 -4.11 -36.15
C PHE A 65 -9.23 -5.36 -36.94
N THR A 66 -10.52 -5.63 -36.98
CA THR A 66 -11.11 -6.54 -37.95
C THR A 66 -10.91 -5.85 -39.29
N PHE A 67 -10.08 -6.47 -40.13
CA PHE A 67 -9.87 -6.08 -41.52
C PHE A 67 -11.16 -6.32 -42.32
#